data_AF-A0A1M7IX66-F1
#
_entry.id   AF-A0A1M7IX66-F1
#
_cell.length_a   1.000
_cell.length_b   1.000
_cell.length_c   1.000
_cell.angle_alpha   90.00
_cell.angle_beta   90.00
_cell.angle_gamma   90.00
#
_symmetry.space_group_name_H-M   'P 1'
#
loop_
_entity.id
_entity.type
_entity.pdbx_description
1 polymer ?
#
loop_
_entity_poly.entity_id
_entity_poly.type
_entity_poly.pdbx_seq_one_letter_code
_entity_poly.pdbx_strand_id
1 'polypeptide(L)'
;MKMKHRKRTVLLLLTAAITGLLVSGFQSKRGSIQPLEPVSQHYKTLSTWSLKPDNRRAWMDTVKFPWSEYGKGAQGNMLWRTVYLSPEDEARLPELIRVPANSSDQTRAELDYMLQVQQNRTPKEIERARYIANIGSWPNILNPEDPDYYENRQQLFYIATAIGEWYNDKNFPATTALLLKCIQDIRVTEFRLKWYFKRPRPYHLEPALKPLAKINSPSFASGHSLWAFAEAFIFAEIIPEKRAEFLKKAEEVRWSRELMGIHYPSDNEASRIISWHLLQAWYQNPTFVADLEKAQREWRDRKLSY
;
A
#
# COMPACT_ATOMS: atom_id res chain seq x y z
N MET A 1 -42.06 -79.40 11.18
CA MET A 1 -42.64 -78.95 9.89
C MET A 1 -42.73 -77.42 9.93
N LYS A 2 -42.10 -76.73 8.97
CA LYS A 2 -41.77 -75.29 9.01
C LYS A 2 -43.02 -74.40 9.03
N MET A 3 -43.10 -73.42 9.94
CA MET A 3 -43.91 -72.21 9.75
C MET A 3 -43.06 -70.96 9.97
N LYS A 4 -42.90 -70.22 8.87
CA LYS A 4 -42.21 -68.92 8.77
C LYS A 4 -43.04 -67.84 9.46
N HIS A 5 -42.49 -67.16 10.46
CA HIS A 5 -43.02 -65.86 10.89
C HIS A 5 -42.44 -64.74 10.03
N ARG A 6 -43.33 -64.12 9.24
CA ARG A 6 -43.10 -62.88 8.46
C ARG A 6 -42.80 -61.73 9.43
N LYS A 7 -41.62 -61.11 9.32
CA LYS A 7 -41.35 -59.79 9.89
C LYS A 7 -42.17 -58.73 9.12
N ARG A 8 -42.98 -57.96 9.83
CA ARG A 8 -43.64 -56.74 9.30
C ARG A 8 -42.64 -55.59 9.43
N THR A 9 -42.18 -55.06 8.30
CA THR A 9 -41.40 -53.82 8.24
C THR A 9 -42.37 -52.65 8.35
N VAL A 10 -42.24 -51.86 9.42
CA VAL A 10 -42.95 -50.58 9.59
C VAL A 10 -42.20 -49.55 8.75
N LEU A 11 -42.86 -49.00 7.73
CA LEU A 11 -42.34 -47.91 6.91
C LEU A 11 -42.68 -46.58 7.60
N LEU A 12 -41.70 -45.95 8.25
CA LEU A 12 -41.82 -44.56 8.69
C LEU A 12 -41.70 -43.63 7.49
N LEU A 13 -42.80 -42.94 7.15
CA LEU A 13 -42.81 -41.81 6.22
C LEU A 13 -42.27 -40.57 6.94
N LEU A 14 -41.01 -40.23 6.67
CA LEU A 14 -40.41 -38.95 7.02
C LEU A 14 -40.70 -37.95 5.89
N THR A 15 -41.65 -37.05 6.11
CA THR A 15 -41.89 -35.88 5.28
C THR A 15 -40.82 -34.83 5.57
N ALA A 16 -39.79 -34.77 4.74
CA ALA A 16 -38.83 -33.67 4.76
C ALA A 16 -39.44 -32.44 4.07
N ALA A 17 -39.89 -31.46 4.87
CA ALA A 17 -40.25 -30.15 4.39
C ALA A 17 -38.97 -29.40 3.96
N ILE A 18 -38.79 -29.21 2.66
CA ILE A 18 -37.73 -28.36 2.11
C ILE A 18 -38.20 -26.91 2.25
N THR A 19 -37.75 -26.24 3.32
CA THR A 19 -37.82 -24.78 3.41
C THR A 19 -36.73 -24.18 2.53
N GLY A 20 -37.11 -23.75 1.33
CA GLY A 20 -36.26 -22.96 0.45
C GLY A 20 -36.02 -21.58 1.04
N LEU A 21 -34.92 -21.39 1.75
CA LEU A 21 -34.35 -20.08 2.04
C LEU A 21 -33.81 -19.52 0.71
N LEU A 22 -34.60 -18.64 0.09
CA LEU A 22 -34.13 -17.75 -0.98
C LEU A 22 -33.13 -16.77 -0.37
N VAL A 23 -31.86 -17.17 -0.31
CA VAL A 23 -30.75 -16.24 -0.19
C VAL A 23 -30.67 -15.51 -1.52
N SER A 24 -31.34 -14.37 -1.61
CA SER A 24 -31.12 -13.41 -2.68
C SER A 24 -29.66 -12.98 -2.59
N GLY A 25 -28.81 -13.55 -3.44
CA GLY A 25 -27.44 -13.10 -3.59
C GLY A 25 -27.46 -11.62 -3.98
N PHE A 26 -27.01 -10.77 -3.08
CA PHE A 26 -26.52 -9.45 -3.46
C PHE A 26 -25.28 -9.68 -4.34
N GLN A 27 -25.49 -9.89 -5.64
CA GLN A 27 -24.46 -9.62 -6.62
C GLN A 27 -24.30 -8.10 -6.67
N SER A 28 -23.50 -7.58 -5.74
CA SER A 28 -22.81 -6.31 -5.95
C SER A 28 -22.17 -6.39 -7.33
N LYS A 29 -22.46 -5.41 -8.19
CA LYS A 29 -21.68 -5.20 -9.42
C LYS A 29 -20.24 -4.95 -8.97
N ARG A 30 -19.44 -6.01 -8.84
CA ARG A 30 -17.98 -5.92 -8.77
C ARG A 30 -17.55 -5.28 -10.09
N GLY A 31 -17.41 -3.96 -10.10
CA GLY A 31 -16.61 -3.31 -11.12
C GLY A 31 -15.24 -3.97 -11.10
N SER A 32 -14.77 -4.44 -12.24
CA SER A 32 -13.41 -4.96 -12.32
C SER A 32 -12.45 -3.84 -11.94
N ILE A 33 -11.67 -4.04 -10.87
CA ILE A 33 -10.60 -3.11 -10.48
C ILE A 33 -9.75 -2.84 -11.72
N GLN A 34 -9.49 -1.57 -12.00
CA GLN A 34 -8.68 -1.20 -13.15
C GLN A 34 -7.31 -1.90 -13.07
N PRO A 35 -6.80 -2.47 -14.19
CA PRO A 35 -5.49 -3.10 -14.21
C PRO A 35 -4.39 -2.15 -13.72
N LEU A 36 -3.36 -2.73 -13.12
CA LEU A 36 -2.17 -1.97 -12.74
C LEU A 36 -1.52 -1.32 -13.97
N GLU A 37 -1.18 -0.04 -13.86
CA GLU A 37 -0.54 0.69 -14.95
C GLU A 37 0.81 0.08 -15.32
N PRO A 38 1.24 0.22 -16.59
CA PRO A 38 2.60 -0.10 -16.96
C PRO A 38 3.61 0.64 -16.08
N VAL A 39 4.66 -0.06 -15.67
CA VAL A 39 5.79 0.55 -14.97
C VAL A 39 6.42 1.67 -15.80
N SER A 40 6.88 2.73 -15.15
CA SER A 40 7.52 3.88 -15.83
C SER A 40 8.77 3.45 -16.63
N GLN A 41 9.08 4.16 -17.72
CA GLN A 41 10.16 3.76 -18.64
C GLN A 41 11.54 3.70 -17.97
N HIS A 42 11.82 4.62 -17.06
CA HIS A 42 13.06 4.63 -16.28
C HIS A 42 13.25 3.30 -15.51
N TYR A 43 12.17 2.80 -14.92
CA TYR A 43 12.17 1.57 -14.14
C TYR A 43 12.19 0.32 -15.01
N LYS A 44 11.54 0.33 -16.17
CA LYS A 44 11.70 -0.74 -17.16
C LYS A 44 13.17 -0.96 -17.47
N THR A 45 13.92 0.12 -17.68
CA THR A 45 15.36 0.08 -17.96
C THR A 45 16.13 -0.54 -16.79
N LEU A 46 15.89 -0.08 -15.56
CA LEU A 46 16.56 -0.63 -14.37
C LEU A 46 16.19 -2.10 -14.12
N SER A 47 14.96 -2.51 -14.43
CA SER A 47 14.48 -3.89 -14.25
C SER A 47 15.05 -4.89 -15.26
N THR A 48 15.74 -4.42 -16.31
CA THR A 48 16.42 -5.32 -17.26
C THR A 48 17.69 -5.94 -16.68
N TRP A 49 18.27 -5.32 -15.66
CA TRP A 49 19.45 -5.84 -14.97
C TRP A 49 19.10 -7.05 -14.10
N SER A 50 20.07 -7.95 -13.94
CA SER A 50 19.86 -9.14 -13.10
C SER A 50 19.62 -8.74 -11.65
N LEU A 51 18.55 -9.28 -11.05
CA LEU A 51 18.23 -9.18 -9.62
C LEU A 51 18.93 -10.25 -8.76
N LYS A 52 19.62 -11.22 -9.40
CA LYS A 52 20.28 -12.34 -8.71
C LYS A 52 21.57 -11.88 -8.02
N PRO A 53 22.02 -12.59 -6.97
CA PRO A 53 23.31 -12.33 -6.36
C PRO A 53 24.46 -12.38 -7.36
N ASP A 54 25.46 -11.53 -7.14
CA ASP A 54 26.70 -11.49 -7.92
C ASP A 54 27.90 -11.69 -6.99
N ASN A 55 28.67 -12.75 -7.25
CA ASN A 55 29.83 -13.13 -6.44
C ASN A 55 30.91 -12.04 -6.39
N ARG A 56 31.01 -11.16 -7.38
CA ARG A 56 31.95 -10.04 -7.40
C ARG A 56 31.69 -9.02 -6.27
N ARG A 57 30.45 -8.98 -5.77
CA ARG A 57 29.98 -8.05 -4.73
C ARG A 57 29.30 -8.78 -3.57
N ALA A 58 29.66 -10.05 -3.34
CA ALA A 58 29.01 -10.90 -2.33
C ALA A 58 28.99 -10.30 -0.91
N TRP A 59 30.00 -9.49 -0.57
CA TRP A 59 30.05 -8.78 0.72
C TRP A 59 28.81 -7.90 0.97
N MET A 60 28.21 -7.34 -0.08
CA MET A 60 27.01 -6.48 0.02
C MET A 60 25.80 -7.25 0.56
N ASP A 61 25.70 -8.55 0.29
CA ASP A 61 24.57 -9.37 0.74
C ASP A 61 24.60 -9.67 2.25
N THR A 62 25.77 -9.46 2.88
CA THR A 62 25.93 -9.55 4.35
C THR A 62 25.39 -8.31 5.06
N VAL A 63 25.22 -7.19 4.34
CA VAL A 63 24.72 -5.93 4.90
C VAL A 63 23.21 -6.00 5.10
N LYS A 64 22.77 -5.74 6.33
CA LYS A 64 21.34 -5.58 6.71
C LYS A 64 21.12 -4.19 7.27
N PHE A 65 19.85 -3.77 7.35
CA PHE A 65 19.52 -2.54 8.06
C PHE A 65 20.02 -2.63 9.53
N PRO A 66 20.80 -1.65 10.02
CA PRO A 66 21.39 -1.74 11.36
C PRO A 66 20.33 -1.75 12.46
N TRP A 67 20.41 -2.72 13.38
CA TRP A 67 19.47 -2.82 14.50
C TRP A 67 19.52 -1.62 15.44
N SER A 68 20.71 -1.03 15.62
CA SER A 68 20.91 0.21 16.38
C SER A 68 20.18 1.41 15.80
N GLU A 69 19.89 1.40 14.49
CA GLU A 69 19.15 2.47 13.80
C GLU A 69 17.65 2.20 13.74
N TYR A 70 17.17 1.00 14.09
CA TYR A 70 15.77 0.65 13.95
C TYR A 70 14.95 1.18 15.13
N GLY A 71 14.22 2.27 14.87
CA GLY A 71 13.41 2.98 15.86
C GLY A 71 12.29 2.11 16.45
N LYS A 72 12.08 2.24 17.77
CA LYS A 72 11.05 1.51 18.50
C LYS A 72 9.62 1.82 18.03
N GLY A 73 9.35 3.07 17.64
CA GLY A 73 8.04 3.44 17.06
C GLY A 73 7.75 2.68 15.76
N ALA A 74 8.75 2.59 14.87
CA ALA A 74 8.62 1.82 13.62
C ALA A 74 8.42 0.32 13.86
N GLN A 75 9.03 -0.24 14.91
CA GLN A 75 8.78 -1.62 15.35
C GLN A 75 7.36 -1.78 15.94
N GLY A 76 6.90 -0.81 16.72
CA GLY A 76 5.56 -0.84 17.33
C GLY A 76 4.44 -0.84 16.29
N ASN A 77 4.58 -0.08 15.20
CA ASN A 77 3.56 0.01 14.16
C ASN A 77 3.25 -1.33 13.46
N MET A 78 4.20 -2.28 13.42
CA MET A 78 3.97 -3.59 12.81
C MET A 78 3.09 -4.51 13.69
N LEU A 79 2.88 -4.14 14.94
CA LEU A 79 2.14 -4.93 15.94
C LEU A 79 0.63 -4.67 15.91
N TRP A 80 0.19 -3.61 15.22
CA TRP A 80 -1.23 -3.32 15.13
C TRP A 80 -1.96 -4.32 14.24
N ARG A 81 -3.27 -4.43 14.45
CA ARG A 81 -4.14 -5.23 13.59
C ARG A 81 -4.52 -4.43 12.36
N THR A 82 -4.68 -5.12 11.25
CA THR A 82 -5.35 -4.60 10.06
C THR A 82 -6.86 -4.48 10.31
N VAL A 83 -7.51 -3.66 9.50
CA VAL A 83 -8.95 -3.37 9.49
C VAL A 83 -9.63 -4.12 8.35
N TYR A 84 -9.16 -3.94 7.11
CA TYR A 84 -9.78 -4.55 5.93
C TYR A 84 -9.00 -5.75 5.40
N LEU A 85 -7.68 -5.69 5.49
CA LEU A 85 -6.77 -6.74 5.04
C LEU A 85 -6.84 -7.96 5.98
N SER A 86 -7.11 -9.14 5.42
CA SER A 86 -7.09 -10.40 6.18
C SER A 86 -5.65 -10.83 6.49
N PRO A 87 -5.40 -11.56 7.59
CA PRO A 87 -4.08 -12.16 7.86
C PRO A 87 -3.60 -13.07 6.72
N GLU A 88 -4.51 -13.79 6.06
CA GLU A 88 -4.19 -14.69 4.96
C GLU A 88 -3.74 -13.96 3.70
N ASP A 89 -4.39 -12.83 3.36
CA ASP A 89 -3.98 -12.02 2.22
C ASP A 89 -2.69 -11.27 2.50
N GLU A 90 -2.52 -10.78 3.73
CA GLU A 90 -1.30 -10.12 4.17
C GLU A 90 -0.08 -11.04 4.11
N ALA A 91 -0.22 -12.29 4.54
CA ALA A 91 0.87 -13.28 4.54
C ALA A 91 1.43 -13.55 3.14
N ARG A 92 0.64 -13.31 2.07
CA ARG A 92 1.08 -13.49 0.68
C ARG A 92 1.86 -12.29 0.14
N LEU A 93 1.71 -11.10 0.71
CA LEU A 93 2.32 -9.87 0.18
C LEU A 93 3.84 -9.95 -0.01
N PRO A 94 4.64 -10.54 0.90
CA PRO A 94 6.07 -10.69 0.70
C PRO A 94 6.44 -11.55 -0.52
N GLU A 95 5.58 -12.48 -0.93
CA GLU A 95 5.83 -13.41 -2.04
C GLU A 95 5.56 -12.78 -3.40
N LEU A 96 4.79 -11.68 -3.44
CA LEU A 96 4.41 -10.98 -4.67
C LEU A 96 5.59 -10.22 -5.29
N ILE A 97 6.60 -9.87 -4.50
CA ILE A 97 7.72 -9.04 -4.94
C ILE A 97 9.06 -9.77 -4.77
N ARG A 98 9.87 -9.72 -5.82
CA ARG A 98 11.29 -10.12 -5.74
C ARG A 98 12.14 -8.90 -5.43
N VAL A 99 12.68 -8.83 -4.21
CA VAL A 99 13.65 -7.79 -3.83
C VAL A 99 15.01 -8.12 -4.45
N PRO A 100 15.65 -7.20 -5.21
CA PRO A 100 16.98 -7.44 -5.75
C PRO A 100 17.99 -7.73 -4.64
N ALA A 101 18.87 -8.71 -4.85
CA ALA A 101 19.98 -8.94 -3.93
C ALA A 101 20.85 -7.68 -3.83
N ASN A 102 21.43 -7.40 -2.67
CA ASN A 102 22.25 -6.20 -2.50
C ASN A 102 23.45 -6.20 -3.47
N SER A 103 24.02 -7.38 -3.75
CA SER A 103 25.12 -7.57 -4.69
C SER A 103 24.73 -7.50 -6.17
N SER A 104 23.43 -7.58 -6.49
CA SER A 104 22.92 -7.71 -7.86
C SER A 104 23.32 -6.56 -8.79
N ASP A 105 23.35 -6.84 -10.10
CA ASP A 105 23.59 -5.80 -11.11
C ASP A 105 22.49 -4.74 -11.08
N GLN A 106 21.24 -5.13 -10.80
CA GLN A 106 20.15 -4.17 -10.63
C GLN A 106 20.37 -3.22 -9.46
N THR A 107 20.77 -3.72 -8.28
CA THR A 107 21.05 -2.84 -7.13
C THR A 107 22.21 -1.88 -7.43
N ARG A 108 23.25 -2.35 -8.15
CA ARG A 108 24.35 -1.46 -8.57
C ARG A 108 23.86 -0.36 -9.52
N ALA A 109 23.10 -0.71 -10.55
CA ALA A 109 22.54 0.26 -11.49
C ALA A 109 21.61 1.28 -10.81
N GLU A 110 20.82 0.84 -9.82
CA GLU A 110 19.97 1.69 -9.00
C GLU A 110 20.79 2.70 -8.19
N LEU A 111 21.87 2.25 -7.53
CA LEU A 111 22.75 3.12 -6.76
C LEU A 111 23.48 4.14 -7.65
N ASP A 112 23.91 3.74 -8.84
CA ASP A 112 24.56 4.64 -9.83
C ASP A 112 23.60 5.73 -10.30
N TYR A 113 22.35 5.35 -10.60
CA TYR A 113 21.30 6.32 -10.91
C TYR A 113 21.06 7.29 -9.74
N MET A 114 20.99 6.80 -8.50
CA MET A 114 20.77 7.67 -7.33
C MET A 114 21.93 8.66 -7.13
N LEU A 115 23.17 8.27 -7.43
CA LEU A 115 24.32 9.18 -7.43
C LEU A 115 24.17 10.29 -8.50
N GLN A 116 23.68 9.94 -9.69
CA GLN A 116 23.37 10.93 -10.73
C GLN A 116 22.26 11.89 -10.29
N VAL A 117 21.18 11.39 -9.68
CA VAL A 117 20.12 12.24 -9.13
C VAL A 117 20.66 13.17 -8.05
N GLN A 118 21.50 12.66 -7.15
CA GLN A 118 22.15 13.48 -6.12
C GLN A 118 23.02 14.61 -6.70
N GLN A 119 23.74 14.35 -7.79
CA GLN A 119 24.58 15.34 -8.45
C GLN A 119 23.76 16.42 -9.17
N ASN A 120 22.59 16.05 -9.69
CA ASN A 120 21.79 16.92 -10.56
C ASN A 120 20.57 17.57 -9.89
N ARG A 121 20.17 17.12 -8.70
CA ARG A 121 19.00 17.68 -7.99
C ARG A 121 19.18 19.16 -7.70
N THR A 122 18.16 19.94 -8.03
CA THR A 122 18.12 21.40 -7.84
C THR A 122 17.61 21.78 -6.46
N PRO A 123 17.89 23.01 -5.97
CA PRO A 123 17.32 23.50 -4.71
C PRO A 123 15.80 23.42 -4.64
N LYS A 124 15.10 23.71 -5.75
CA LYS A 124 13.63 23.65 -5.83
C LYS A 124 13.10 22.23 -5.68
N GLU A 125 13.76 21.25 -6.30
CA GLU A 125 13.35 19.85 -6.16
C GLU A 125 13.66 19.31 -4.75
N ILE A 126 14.76 19.73 -4.14
CA ILE A 126 15.07 19.44 -2.73
C ILE A 126 13.98 19.97 -1.80
N GLU A 127 13.60 21.24 -1.97
CA GLU A 127 12.53 21.87 -1.19
C GLU A 127 11.22 21.10 -1.36
N ARG A 128 10.83 20.82 -2.60
CA ARG A 128 9.62 20.05 -2.91
C ARG A 128 9.63 18.66 -2.28
N ALA A 129 10.76 17.95 -2.35
CA ALA A 129 10.88 16.62 -1.76
C ALA A 129 10.83 16.64 -0.22
N ARG A 130 11.40 17.68 0.41
CA ARG A 130 11.30 17.91 1.86
C ARG A 130 9.87 18.20 2.29
N TYR A 131 9.16 19.04 1.55
CA TYR A 131 7.72 19.27 1.77
C TYR A 131 6.94 17.96 1.72
N ILE A 132 7.11 17.17 0.64
CA ILE A 132 6.43 15.86 0.50
C ILE A 132 6.81 14.89 1.63
N ALA A 133 8.04 14.96 2.14
CA ALA A 133 8.49 14.08 3.22
C ALA A 133 7.74 14.27 4.54
N ASN A 134 7.20 15.48 4.76
CA ASN A 134 6.40 15.82 5.94
C ASN A 134 4.91 15.51 5.76
N ILE A 135 4.49 15.02 4.59
CA ILE A 135 3.12 14.57 4.37
C ILE A 135 3.02 13.08 4.73
N GLY A 136 2.12 12.75 5.63
CA GLY A 136 1.72 11.40 5.94
C GLY A 136 0.80 11.31 7.14
N SER A 137 -0.25 10.50 7.01
CA SER A 137 -1.19 10.26 8.10
C SER A 137 -0.83 9.02 8.93
N TRP A 138 -1.21 9.07 10.21
CA TRP A 138 -0.96 8.08 11.25
C TRP A 138 -2.27 7.64 11.92
N PRO A 139 -2.52 6.33 12.04
CA PRO A 139 -3.76 5.78 12.62
C PRO A 139 -3.92 6.03 14.12
N ASN A 140 -2.85 6.35 14.84
CA ASN A 140 -2.87 6.57 16.29
C ASN A 140 -3.09 8.03 16.70
N ILE A 141 -3.19 8.96 15.75
CA ILE A 141 -3.56 10.36 16.02
C ILE A 141 -5.08 10.46 15.87
N LEU A 142 -5.78 10.32 16.99
CA LEU A 142 -7.23 10.10 17.05
C LEU A 142 -7.96 11.08 17.95
N ASN A 143 -7.28 11.65 18.94
CA ASN A 143 -7.89 12.59 19.86
C ASN A 143 -7.90 13.98 19.21
N PRO A 144 -9.05 14.68 19.13
CA PRO A 144 -9.11 16.06 18.67
C PRO A 144 -8.18 17.04 19.40
N GLU A 145 -7.72 16.66 20.60
CA GLU A 145 -6.73 17.42 21.39
C GLU A 145 -5.27 17.10 21.04
N ASP A 146 -5.00 16.08 20.21
CA ASP A 146 -3.65 15.81 19.73
C ASP A 146 -3.16 17.01 18.89
N PRO A 147 -1.92 17.51 19.10
CA PRO A 147 -1.41 18.69 18.39
C PRO A 147 -1.52 18.59 16.86
N ASP A 148 -1.31 17.37 16.33
CA ASP A 148 -1.27 17.10 14.91
C ASP A 148 -2.62 16.56 14.38
N TYR A 149 -3.70 16.56 15.18
CA TYR A 149 -4.99 15.95 14.81
C TYR A 149 -5.54 16.49 13.48
N TYR A 150 -5.61 17.82 13.35
CA TYR A 150 -6.17 18.45 12.16
C TYR A 150 -5.28 18.25 10.94
N GLU A 151 -3.96 18.37 11.09
CA GLU A 151 -3.02 18.13 10.00
C GLU A 151 -3.07 16.67 9.53
N ASN A 152 -3.07 15.71 10.46
CA ASN A 152 -3.16 14.28 10.18
C ASN A 152 -4.36 13.94 9.28
N ARG A 153 -5.52 14.55 9.55
CA ARG A 153 -6.74 14.35 8.76
C ARG A 153 -6.70 15.07 7.42
N GLN A 154 -6.18 16.30 7.37
CA GLN A 154 -6.02 17.03 6.10
C GLN A 154 -5.10 16.28 5.14
N GLN A 155 -4.01 15.71 5.65
CA GLN A 155 -3.02 14.99 4.85
C GLN A 155 -3.56 13.70 4.19
N LEU A 156 -4.67 13.12 4.68
CA LEU A 156 -5.38 12.00 4.00
C LEU A 156 -5.86 12.39 2.60
N PHE A 157 -6.03 13.69 2.33
CA PHE A 157 -6.49 14.21 1.04
C PHE A 157 -5.34 14.70 0.15
N TYR A 158 -4.08 14.51 0.55
CA TYR A 158 -2.94 15.02 -0.21
C TYR A 158 -2.94 14.53 -1.66
N ILE A 159 -3.21 13.25 -1.90
CA ILE A 159 -3.30 12.70 -3.26
C ILE A 159 -4.46 13.32 -4.02
N ALA A 160 -5.60 13.49 -3.36
CA ALA A 160 -6.76 14.10 -3.98
C ALA A 160 -6.43 15.48 -4.53
N THR A 161 -5.57 16.28 -3.86
CA THR A 161 -5.23 17.68 -4.25
C THR A 161 -4.85 17.89 -5.73
N ALA A 162 -4.50 16.82 -6.45
CA ALA A 162 -4.33 16.80 -7.89
C ALA A 162 -5.53 17.38 -8.69
N ILE A 163 -6.74 17.44 -8.11
CA ILE A 163 -7.95 17.94 -8.79
C ILE A 163 -8.59 19.18 -8.12
N GLY A 164 -7.83 19.92 -7.28
CA GLY A 164 -8.30 21.06 -6.49
C GLY A 164 -8.07 20.95 -4.97
N GLU A 165 -8.59 21.87 -4.16
CA GLU A 165 -8.46 21.83 -2.68
C GLU A 165 -9.81 21.94 -1.95
N TRP A 166 -10.92 21.90 -2.70
CA TRP A 166 -12.27 22.10 -2.18
C TRP A 166 -12.84 20.87 -1.44
N TYR A 167 -12.26 19.69 -1.65
CA TYR A 167 -12.48 18.49 -0.84
C TYR A 167 -11.47 18.42 0.30
N ASN A 168 -11.96 18.02 1.46
CA ASN A 168 -11.18 17.89 2.68
C ASN A 168 -11.96 17.02 3.68
N ASP A 169 -11.34 16.76 4.82
CA ASP A 169 -11.86 15.89 5.86
C ASP A 169 -13.16 16.39 6.50
N LYS A 170 -13.43 17.71 6.45
CA LYS A 170 -14.65 18.32 6.99
C LYS A 170 -15.83 18.15 6.05
N ASN A 171 -15.56 18.22 4.74
CA ASN A 171 -16.59 18.17 3.71
C ASN A 171 -16.82 16.73 3.20
N PHE A 172 -15.89 15.81 3.43
CA PHE A 172 -16.01 14.43 2.94
C PHE A 172 -15.87 13.40 4.08
N PRO A 173 -16.78 13.39 5.07
CA PRO A 173 -16.70 12.51 6.23
C PRO A 173 -16.71 11.02 5.89
N ALA A 174 -17.46 10.57 4.88
CA ALA A 174 -17.48 9.15 4.48
C ALA A 174 -16.15 8.74 3.86
N THR A 175 -15.61 9.58 2.98
CA THR A 175 -14.27 9.39 2.40
C THR A 175 -13.19 9.38 3.48
N THR A 176 -13.28 10.31 4.43
CA THR A 176 -12.31 10.39 5.54
C THR A 176 -12.34 9.13 6.41
N ALA A 177 -13.54 8.61 6.72
CA ALA A 177 -13.69 7.38 7.48
C ALA A 177 -13.10 6.17 6.75
N LEU A 178 -13.27 6.08 5.42
CA LEU A 178 -12.63 5.06 4.58
C LEU A 178 -11.11 5.18 4.65
N LEU A 179 -10.56 6.38 4.40
CA LEU A 179 -9.12 6.62 4.35
C LEU A 179 -8.43 6.36 5.70
N LEU A 180 -9.06 6.69 6.83
CA LEU A 180 -8.54 6.37 8.17
C LEU A 180 -8.36 4.87 8.40
N LYS A 181 -9.27 4.04 7.87
CA LYS A 181 -9.16 2.58 7.96
C LYS A 181 -8.12 2.03 7.00
N CYS A 182 -8.06 2.57 5.78
CA CYS A 182 -7.04 2.20 4.79
C CYS A 182 -5.62 2.58 5.25
N ILE A 183 -5.41 3.76 5.86
CA ILE A 183 -4.08 4.17 6.33
C ILE A 183 -3.57 3.24 7.43
N GLN A 184 -4.45 2.67 8.26
CA GLN A 184 -4.06 1.67 9.24
C GLN A 184 -3.48 0.41 8.57
N ASP A 185 -4.18 -0.13 7.58
CA ASP A 185 -3.69 -1.29 6.82
C ASP A 185 -2.39 -0.99 6.08
N ILE A 186 -2.29 0.19 5.46
CA ILE A 186 -1.09 0.64 4.75
C ILE A 186 0.11 0.69 5.71
N ARG A 187 -0.04 1.30 6.89
CA ARG A 187 1.07 1.43 7.85
C ARG A 187 1.46 0.07 8.45
N VAL A 188 0.48 -0.76 8.80
CA VAL A 188 0.76 -2.11 9.31
C VAL A 188 1.53 -2.93 8.26
N THR A 189 1.06 -2.91 7.01
CA THR A 189 1.70 -3.58 5.88
C THR A 189 3.13 -3.05 5.65
N GLU A 190 3.30 -1.72 5.63
CA GLU A 190 4.60 -1.07 5.48
C GLU A 190 5.60 -1.61 6.50
N PHE A 191 5.26 -1.55 7.79
CA PHE A 191 6.20 -1.88 8.85
C PHE A 191 6.44 -3.40 8.98
N ARG A 192 5.46 -4.24 8.62
CA ARG A 192 5.64 -5.70 8.54
C ARG A 192 6.56 -6.11 7.39
N LEU A 193 6.44 -5.47 6.22
CA LEU A 193 7.37 -5.72 5.12
C LEU A 193 8.79 -5.24 5.47
N LYS A 194 8.92 -4.09 6.12
CA LYS A 194 10.21 -3.61 6.66
C LYS A 194 10.84 -4.60 7.62
N TRP A 195 10.03 -5.15 8.52
CA TRP A 195 10.47 -6.19 9.45
C TRP A 195 10.86 -7.48 8.74
N TYR A 196 10.11 -7.91 7.72
CA TYR A 196 10.40 -9.14 6.98
C TYR A 196 11.74 -9.02 6.26
N PHE A 197 11.88 -8.02 5.37
CA PHE A 197 13.02 -7.90 4.47
C PHE A 197 14.26 -7.30 5.13
N LYS A 198 14.12 -6.38 6.09
CA LYS A 198 15.25 -5.67 6.75
C LYS A 198 16.28 -5.12 5.75
N ARG A 199 15.82 -4.69 4.57
CA ARG A 199 16.68 -4.21 3.48
C ARG A 199 17.44 -2.97 3.95
N PRO A 200 18.78 -2.93 3.84
CA PRO A 200 19.54 -1.72 4.16
C PRO A 200 19.16 -0.59 3.21
N ARG A 201 19.06 0.64 3.73
CA ARG A 201 18.89 1.86 2.91
C ARG A 201 20.05 2.05 1.91
N PRO A 202 19.85 2.77 0.79
CA PRO A 202 20.88 3.03 -0.23
C PRO A 202 22.21 3.51 0.34
N TYR A 203 22.16 4.47 1.26
CA TYR A 203 23.34 5.06 1.91
C TYR A 203 24.10 4.12 2.87
N HIS A 204 23.60 2.91 3.14
CA HIS A 204 24.39 1.89 3.85
C HIS A 204 25.24 1.05 2.89
N LEU A 205 24.82 0.91 1.63
CA LEU A 205 25.54 0.17 0.60
C LEU A 205 26.47 1.08 -0.21
N GLU A 206 26.11 2.36 -0.36
CA GLU A 206 26.86 3.34 -1.12
C GLU A 206 27.23 4.55 -0.24
N PRO A 207 28.45 4.57 0.34
CA PRO A 207 28.92 5.66 1.20
C PRO A 207 28.98 7.03 0.50
N ALA A 208 29.05 7.07 -0.84
CA ALA A 208 29.02 8.33 -1.59
C ALA A 208 27.62 9.00 -1.63
N LEU A 209 26.55 8.27 -1.28
CA LEU A 209 25.22 8.85 -1.14
C LEU A 209 25.11 9.66 0.16
N LYS A 210 24.81 10.94 0.01
CA LYS A 210 24.49 11.93 1.05
C LYS A 210 22.98 12.17 1.05
N PRO A 211 22.20 11.33 1.77
CA PRO A 211 20.75 11.44 1.76
C PRO A 211 20.29 12.75 2.42
N LEU A 212 19.14 13.27 1.98
CA LEU A 212 18.55 14.51 2.53
C LEU A 212 17.97 14.32 3.94
N ALA A 213 17.77 13.07 4.35
CA ALA A 213 17.34 12.66 5.67
C ALA A 213 17.86 11.25 5.98
N LYS A 214 18.10 10.94 7.26
CA LYS A 214 18.32 9.57 7.74
C LYS A 214 17.01 9.05 8.30
N ILE A 215 16.63 7.83 7.94
CA ILE A 215 15.36 7.23 8.35
C ILE A 215 15.62 6.00 9.22
N ASN A 216 14.95 5.94 10.37
CA ASN A 216 15.14 4.94 11.42
C ASN A 216 14.35 3.63 11.19
N SER A 217 14.17 3.23 9.94
CA SER A 217 13.49 1.99 9.56
C SER A 217 14.06 1.40 8.26
N PRO A 218 13.96 0.07 8.04
CA PRO A 218 14.41 -0.58 6.81
C PRO A 218 13.88 0.06 5.52
N SER A 219 14.61 -0.13 4.42
CA SER A 219 14.29 0.50 3.13
C SER A 219 13.04 -0.10 2.48
N PHE A 220 12.92 -1.42 2.46
CA PHE A 220 11.84 -2.08 1.74
C PHE A 220 10.61 -2.33 2.63
N ALA A 221 9.38 -2.07 2.21
CA ALA A 221 9.01 -1.30 1.02
C ALA A 221 9.08 0.21 1.31
N SER A 222 9.02 1.05 0.27
CA SER A 222 8.94 2.51 0.45
C SER A 222 7.58 2.92 1.01
N GLY A 223 7.56 3.46 2.23
CA GLY A 223 6.33 3.78 2.96
C GLY A 223 5.49 4.87 2.31
N HIS A 224 6.12 6.00 1.98
CA HIS A 224 5.46 7.10 1.25
C HIS A 224 4.93 6.64 -0.11
N SER A 225 5.68 5.82 -0.85
CA SER A 225 5.21 5.30 -2.15
C SER A 225 4.04 4.34 -1.98
N LEU A 226 4.06 3.48 -0.96
CA LEU A 226 2.98 2.53 -0.67
C LEU A 226 1.69 3.28 -0.34
N TRP A 227 1.79 4.28 0.55
CA TRP A 227 0.70 5.17 0.89
C TRP A 227 0.15 5.91 -0.32
N ALA A 228 1.02 6.60 -1.07
CA ALA A 228 0.60 7.45 -2.18
C ALA A 228 -0.10 6.67 -3.30
N PHE A 229 0.41 5.49 -3.67
CA PHE A 229 -0.25 4.67 -4.68
C PHE A 229 -1.53 4.02 -4.16
N ALA A 230 -1.58 3.57 -2.90
CA ALA A 230 -2.79 2.99 -2.34
C ALA A 230 -3.92 4.02 -2.30
N GLU A 231 -3.65 5.25 -1.86
CA GLU A 231 -4.61 6.35 -1.92
C GLU A 231 -4.97 6.73 -3.35
N ALA A 232 -4.01 6.81 -4.28
CA ALA A 232 -4.32 7.11 -5.67
C ALA A 232 -5.25 6.07 -6.29
N PHE A 233 -5.08 4.78 -5.96
CA PHE A 233 -6.00 3.74 -6.41
C PHE A 233 -7.37 3.87 -5.74
N ILE A 234 -7.44 4.13 -4.42
CA ILE A 234 -8.73 4.38 -3.73
C ILE A 234 -9.48 5.55 -4.38
N PHE A 235 -8.81 6.69 -4.58
CA PHE A 235 -9.43 7.85 -5.22
C PHE A 235 -9.81 7.58 -6.68
N ALA A 236 -9.06 6.75 -7.40
CA ALA A 236 -9.43 6.31 -8.75
C ALA A 236 -10.66 5.38 -8.75
N GLU A 237 -10.95 4.66 -7.67
CA GLU A 237 -12.22 3.92 -7.51
C GLU A 237 -13.39 4.86 -7.14
N ILE A 238 -13.10 5.99 -6.48
CA ILE A 238 -14.11 7.00 -6.12
C ILE A 238 -14.45 7.89 -7.32
N ILE A 239 -13.44 8.34 -8.07
CA ILE A 239 -13.54 9.29 -9.19
C ILE A 239 -12.73 8.75 -10.39
N PRO A 240 -13.25 7.75 -11.12
CA PRO A 240 -12.51 7.06 -12.17
C PRO A 240 -11.98 7.98 -13.28
N GLU A 241 -12.69 9.06 -13.59
CA GLU A 241 -12.28 10.03 -14.61
C GLU A 241 -11.04 10.85 -14.23
N LYS A 242 -10.60 10.80 -12.97
CA LYS A 242 -9.43 11.51 -12.42
C LYS A 242 -8.25 10.61 -12.06
N ARG A 243 -8.32 9.33 -12.45
CA ARG A 243 -7.28 8.32 -12.19
C ARG A 243 -5.88 8.80 -12.61
N ALA A 244 -5.74 9.39 -13.79
CA ALA A 244 -4.45 9.83 -14.30
C ALA A 244 -3.82 10.93 -13.44
N GLU A 245 -4.62 11.89 -12.96
CA GLU A 245 -4.19 12.97 -12.09
C GLU A 245 -3.71 12.45 -10.72
N PHE A 246 -4.43 11.51 -10.12
CA PHE A 246 -4.02 10.89 -8.84
C PHE A 246 -2.73 10.09 -8.98
N LEU A 247 -2.61 9.28 -10.03
CA LEU A 247 -1.40 8.50 -10.28
C LEU A 247 -0.20 9.39 -10.56
N LYS A 248 -0.38 10.50 -11.29
CA LYS A 248 0.69 11.49 -11.49
C LYS A 248 1.17 12.10 -10.17
N LYS A 249 0.26 12.37 -9.23
CA LYS A 249 0.60 12.84 -7.88
C LYS A 249 1.35 11.78 -7.07
N ALA A 250 0.92 10.51 -7.16
CA ALA A 250 1.62 9.41 -6.51
C ALA A 250 3.03 9.18 -7.07
N GLU A 251 3.21 9.35 -8.38
CA GLU A 251 4.52 9.31 -9.04
C GLU A 251 5.47 10.43 -8.54
N GLU A 252 4.95 11.63 -8.26
CA GLU A 252 5.74 12.70 -7.63
C GLU A 252 6.22 12.29 -6.23
N VAL A 253 5.32 11.70 -5.41
CA VAL A 253 5.69 11.18 -4.09
C VAL A 253 6.74 10.10 -4.22
N ARG A 254 6.55 9.15 -5.13
CA ARG A 254 7.50 8.07 -5.41
C ARG A 254 8.90 8.61 -5.73
N TRP A 255 8.99 9.48 -6.73
CA TRP A 255 10.25 10.04 -7.21
C TRP A 255 10.97 10.86 -6.14
N SER A 256 10.22 11.61 -5.33
CA SER A 256 10.82 12.39 -4.25
C SER A 256 11.63 11.53 -3.25
N ARG A 257 11.32 10.23 -3.11
CA ARG A 257 12.07 9.31 -2.25
C ARG A 257 13.43 8.92 -2.83
N GLU A 258 13.52 8.81 -4.16
CA GLU A 258 14.78 8.59 -4.89
C GLU A 258 15.65 9.84 -4.79
N LEU A 259 15.05 11.03 -5.03
CA LEU A 259 15.75 12.30 -4.92
C LEU A 259 16.36 12.54 -3.54
N MET A 260 15.64 12.15 -2.49
CA MET A 260 16.13 12.22 -1.12
C MET A 260 17.26 11.22 -0.83
N GLY A 261 17.52 10.24 -1.68
CA GLY A 261 18.56 9.24 -1.49
C GLY A 261 18.22 8.17 -0.45
N ILE A 262 16.92 7.94 -0.17
CA ILE A 262 16.47 7.12 0.98
C ILE A 262 15.76 5.82 0.61
N HIS A 263 15.38 5.64 -0.65
CA HIS A 263 14.78 4.42 -1.18
C HIS A 263 15.35 4.10 -2.56
N TYR A 264 15.57 2.81 -2.84
CA TYR A 264 15.91 2.36 -4.19
C TYR A 264 14.70 2.52 -5.11
N PRO A 265 14.90 2.70 -6.42
CA PRO A 265 13.84 2.52 -7.41
C PRO A 265 13.05 1.22 -7.17
N SER A 266 13.70 0.06 -7.05
CA SER A 266 12.99 -1.20 -6.74
C SER A 266 12.08 -1.19 -5.50
N ASP A 267 12.43 -0.45 -4.42
CA ASP A 267 11.54 -0.32 -3.25
C ASP A 267 10.24 0.41 -3.60
N ASN A 268 10.35 1.42 -4.45
CA ASN A 268 9.26 2.29 -4.86
C ASN A 268 8.31 1.61 -5.84
N GLU A 269 8.84 0.85 -6.81
CA GLU A 269 8.01 0.08 -7.74
C GLU A 269 7.32 -1.08 -7.04
N ALA A 270 8.02 -1.75 -6.12
CA ALA A 270 7.42 -2.76 -5.27
C ALA A 270 6.22 -2.20 -4.49
N SER A 271 6.37 -1.01 -3.88
CA SER A 271 5.26 -0.34 -3.19
C SER A 271 4.06 -0.13 -4.09
N ARG A 272 4.25 0.31 -5.34
CA ARG A 272 3.16 0.50 -6.32
C ARG A 272 2.39 -0.79 -6.59
N ILE A 273 3.12 -1.90 -6.80
CA ILE A 273 2.53 -3.23 -7.04
C ILE A 273 1.77 -3.72 -5.79
N ILE A 274 2.38 -3.60 -4.61
CA ILE A 274 1.78 -4.00 -3.33
C ILE A 274 0.50 -3.19 -3.07
N SER A 275 0.51 -1.87 -3.31
CA SER A 275 -0.68 -1.01 -3.15
C SER A 275 -1.86 -1.47 -4.01
N TRP A 276 -1.60 -1.94 -5.23
CA TRP A 276 -2.65 -2.48 -6.10
C TRP A 276 -3.21 -3.79 -5.55
N HIS A 277 -2.34 -4.68 -5.06
CA HIS A 277 -2.79 -5.92 -4.40
C HIS A 277 -3.52 -5.67 -3.09
N LEU A 278 -3.15 -4.62 -2.32
CA LEU A 278 -3.92 -4.18 -1.15
C LEU A 278 -5.35 -3.82 -1.56
N LEU A 279 -5.52 -3.04 -2.63
CA LEU A 279 -6.86 -2.72 -3.14
C LEU A 279 -7.64 -3.98 -3.52
N GLN A 280 -7.01 -4.93 -4.23
CA GLN A 280 -7.64 -6.20 -4.59
C GLN A 280 -8.08 -7.03 -3.37
N ALA A 281 -7.24 -7.07 -2.33
CA ALA A 281 -7.54 -7.76 -1.08
C ALA A 281 -8.66 -7.05 -0.31
N TRP A 282 -8.63 -5.72 -0.23
CA TRP A 282 -9.70 -4.93 0.38
C TRP A 282 -11.06 -5.15 -0.29
N TYR A 283 -11.12 -5.33 -1.60
CA TYR A 283 -12.35 -5.70 -2.32
C TYR A 283 -12.92 -7.09 -1.97
N GLN A 284 -12.17 -7.93 -1.24
CA GLN A 284 -12.70 -9.17 -0.66
C GLN A 284 -13.38 -8.93 0.70
N ASN A 285 -13.17 -7.77 1.33
CA ASN A 285 -13.77 -7.41 2.59
C ASN A 285 -15.10 -6.66 2.38
N PRO A 286 -16.26 -7.20 2.82
CA PRO A 286 -17.56 -6.56 2.58
C PRO A 286 -17.69 -5.20 3.28
N THR A 287 -16.99 -4.98 4.40
CA THR A 287 -16.98 -3.69 5.09
C THR A 287 -16.28 -2.62 4.25
N PHE A 288 -15.15 -2.96 3.61
CA PHE A 288 -14.47 -2.05 2.69
C PHE A 288 -15.37 -1.65 1.53
N VAL A 289 -16.04 -2.63 0.90
CA VAL A 289 -16.95 -2.37 -0.22
C VAL A 289 -18.07 -1.41 0.21
N ALA A 290 -18.71 -1.65 1.36
CA ALA A 290 -19.76 -0.78 1.87
C ALA A 290 -19.26 0.65 2.18
N ASP A 291 -18.04 0.81 2.68
CA ASP A 291 -17.47 2.12 2.97
C ASP A 291 -17.02 2.86 1.69
N LEU A 292 -16.45 2.15 0.72
CA LEU A 292 -16.15 2.69 -0.60
C LEU A 292 -17.41 3.19 -1.32
N GLU A 293 -18.50 2.43 -1.26
CA GLU A 293 -19.78 2.86 -1.83
C GLU A 293 -20.34 4.13 -1.15
N LYS A 294 -20.14 4.29 0.16
CA LYS A 294 -20.52 5.54 0.86
C LYS A 294 -19.68 6.72 0.37
N ALA A 295 -18.37 6.53 0.24
CA ALA A 295 -17.49 7.55 -0.32
C ALA A 295 -17.90 7.91 -1.76
N GLN A 296 -18.11 6.92 -2.63
CA GLN A 296 -18.58 7.14 -4.00
C GLN A 296 -19.90 7.92 -4.07
N ARG A 297 -20.87 7.63 -3.20
CA ARG A 297 -22.12 8.41 -3.12
C ARG A 297 -21.85 9.85 -2.68
N GLU A 298 -21.07 10.05 -1.63
CA GLU A 298 -20.70 11.37 -1.11
C GLU A 298 -20.08 12.28 -2.19
N TRP A 299 -19.18 11.75 -3.02
CA TRP A 299 -18.58 12.51 -4.12
C TRP A 299 -19.57 12.78 -5.26
N ARG A 300 -20.45 11.84 -5.57
CA ARG A 300 -21.44 12.00 -6.64
C ARG A 300 -22.48 13.07 -6.30
N ASP A 301 -22.97 13.06 -5.05
CA ASP A 301 -23.99 14.00 -4.59
C ASP A 301 -23.44 15.44 -4.53
N ARG A 302 -22.16 15.59 -4.16
CA ARG A 302 -21.48 16.90 -4.13
C ARG A 302 -21.12 17.42 -5.51
N LYS A 303 -20.78 16.55 -6.47
CA LYS A 303 -20.56 16.96 -7.88
C LYS A 303 -21.83 17.55 -8.52
N LEU A 304 -23.02 17.14 -8.05
CA LEU A 304 -24.30 17.70 -8.49
C LEU A 304 -24.67 19.03 -7.80
N SER A 305 -23.89 19.46 -6.81
CA SER A 305 -24.14 20.66 -6.02
C SER A 305 -23.31 21.89 -6.46
N TYR A 306 -22.49 21.74 -7.51
CA TYR A 306 -21.65 22.77 -8.13
C TYR A 306 -21.89 22.81 -9.64
#